data_AF-A0A349GC08-F1
#
_entry.id   AF-A0A349GC08-F1
#
_cell.length_a   1.000
_cell.length_b   1.000
_cell.length_c   1.000
_cell.angle_alpha   90.00
_cell.angle_beta   90.00
_cell.angle_gamma   90.00
#
_symmetry.space_group_name_H-M   'P 1'
#
loop_
_entity.id
_entity.type
_entity.pdbx_description
1 polymer ?
#
loop_
_entity_poly.entity_id
_entity_poly.type
_entity_poly.pdbx_seq_one_letter_code
_entity_poly.pdbx_strand_id
1 'polypeptide(L)'
;MTHKLRRELMKKNMKFQILTVLVLAMLVIVSGCTKVEDDAVTLPVTETTKPQETVENTFGKAIEFEVVYIDDIPLDIRVEIEAQIIDRGYYTWRTDDGMTYLLISSGEKPTGGYGIELISLAEYNGVYKVLVGEGKPAADAMVPQVITYPFVVVKFVGDFEVTEVADESSVVFERFAESMVKLLTVEGEYQGQIDNSSIEVKVGENYMAFRNYEFDSLLEGIETGDMVTIQYIVNEEMQNMLYSIEK
;
A
#
# COMPACT_ATOMS: atom_id res chain seq x y z
N MET A 1 -0.38 15.36 56.22
CA MET A 1 0.71 16.07 55.51
C MET A 1 0.62 17.55 55.85
N THR A 2 1.58 18.10 56.59
CA THR A 2 1.46 19.43 57.22
C THR A 2 1.52 20.57 56.19
N HIS A 3 0.76 21.65 56.44
CA HIS A 3 0.63 22.82 55.57
C HIS A 3 1.97 23.48 55.18
N LYS A 4 3.03 23.20 55.96
CA LYS A 4 4.41 23.65 55.74
C LYS A 4 5.09 22.88 54.59
N LEU A 5 4.85 21.56 54.49
CA LEU A 5 5.42 20.70 53.45
C LEU A 5 4.83 21.00 52.06
N ARG A 6 3.53 21.32 52.00
CA ARG A 6 2.85 21.70 50.75
C ARG A 6 3.35 23.03 50.17
N ARG A 7 3.68 24.01 51.03
CA ARG A 7 4.28 25.29 50.60
C ARG A 7 5.72 25.15 50.11
N GLU A 8 6.50 24.24 50.69
CA GLU A 8 7.86 23.95 50.22
C GLU A 8 7.86 23.25 48.86
N LEU A 9 6.98 22.25 48.66
CA LEU A 9 6.83 21.58 47.36
C LEU A 9 6.36 22.53 46.26
N MET A 10 5.41 23.43 46.55
CA MET A 10 4.97 24.44 45.57
C MET A 10 6.08 25.44 45.23
N LYS A 11 6.89 25.88 46.19
CA LYS A 11 8.04 26.76 45.92
C LYS A 11 9.12 26.08 45.10
N LYS A 12 9.35 24.78 45.31
CA LYS A 12 10.34 24.00 44.55
C LYS A 12 9.89 23.79 43.09
N ASN A 13 8.61 23.49 42.86
CA ASN A 13 8.06 23.32 41.51
C ASN A 13 7.93 24.64 40.75
N MET A 14 7.60 25.75 41.43
CA MET A 14 7.54 27.07 40.80
C MET A 14 8.93 27.59 40.39
N LYS A 15 9.97 27.30 41.19
CA LYS A 15 11.37 27.61 40.80
C LYS A 15 11.86 26.76 39.63
N PHE A 16 11.43 25.50 39.55
CA PHE A 16 11.79 24.60 38.45
C PHE A 16 11.12 25.01 37.12
N GLN A 17 9.87 25.49 37.18
CA GLN A 17 9.16 26.01 36.00
C GLN A 17 9.67 27.38 35.53
N ILE A 18 10.09 28.26 36.44
CA ILE A 18 10.71 29.55 36.07
C ILE A 18 12.09 29.32 35.42
N LEU A 19 12.84 28.31 35.85
CA LEU A 19 14.15 27.96 35.27
C LEU A 19 14.01 27.37 33.85
N THR A 20 12.95 26.62 33.57
CA THR A 20 12.71 26.04 32.22
C THR A 20 12.24 27.08 31.22
N VAL A 21 11.45 28.09 31.64
CA VAL A 21 11.02 29.19 30.77
C VAL A 21 12.18 30.15 30.44
N LEU A 22 13.15 30.34 31.36
CA LEU A 22 14.35 31.15 31.11
C LEU A 22 15.35 30.50 30.12
N VAL A 23 15.42 29.18 30.08
CA VAL A 23 16.26 28.45 29.11
C VAL A 23 15.63 28.46 27.70
N LEU A 24 14.30 28.44 27.60
CA LEU A 24 13.60 28.62 26.32
C LEU A 24 13.66 30.06 25.79
N ALA A 25 13.75 31.06 26.66
CA ALA A 25 13.83 32.47 26.28
C ALA A 25 15.23 32.93 25.80
N MET A 26 16.28 32.11 26.02
CA MET A 26 17.65 32.42 25.59
C MET A 26 18.01 31.89 24.18
N LEU A 27 17.09 31.20 23.51
CA LEU A 27 17.31 30.65 22.16
C LEU A 27 16.75 31.53 21.03
N VAL A 28 16.27 32.73 21.35
CA VAL A 28 15.82 33.69 20.35
C VAL A 28 16.84 34.83 20.27
N ILE A 29 17.53 34.86 19.13
CA ILE A 29 18.14 35.99 18.39
C ILE A 29 19.57 35.63 17.96
N VAL A 30 19.72 35.09 16.75
CA VAL A 30 20.50 35.76 15.69
C VAL A 30 19.80 35.50 14.36
N SER A 31 19.11 36.53 13.86
CA SER A 31 18.69 36.62 12.47
C SER A 31 19.90 36.95 11.61
N GLY A 32 20.23 36.06 10.66
CA GLY A 32 21.13 36.36 9.54
C GLY A 32 20.37 36.09 8.25
N CYS A 33 19.89 37.15 7.60
CA CYS A 33 19.24 37.09 6.29
C CYS A 33 20.19 36.46 5.26
N THR A 34 19.74 35.42 4.56
CA THR A 34 20.10 35.26 3.15
C THR A 34 18.84 34.89 2.38
N LYS A 35 18.59 35.70 1.36
CA LYS A 35 17.39 35.75 0.53
C LYS A 35 17.38 34.54 -0.41
N VAL A 36 16.33 33.72 -0.37
CA VAL A 36 15.96 32.82 -1.46
C VAL A 36 14.46 32.99 -1.68
N GLU A 37 14.12 33.30 -2.93
CA GLU A 37 12.80 33.72 -3.39
C GLU A 37 11.77 32.58 -3.29
N ASP A 38 10.54 32.98 -2.98
CA ASP A 38 9.32 32.19 -3.14
C ASP A 38 9.25 31.62 -4.56
N ASP A 39 9.05 30.32 -4.66
CA ASP A 39 8.26 29.76 -5.76
C ASP A 39 7.35 28.66 -5.19
N ALA A 40 6.09 29.03 -5.06
CA ALA A 40 4.98 28.10 -5.00
C ALA A 40 4.96 27.29 -6.30
N VAL A 41 5.35 26.02 -6.25
CA VAL A 41 5.18 25.12 -7.39
C VAL A 41 3.78 24.52 -7.35
N THR A 42 2.91 25.18 -8.10
CA THR A 42 1.68 24.68 -8.71
C THR A 42 1.82 23.28 -9.29
N LEU A 43 0.75 22.48 -9.17
CA LEU A 43 0.46 21.33 -10.02
C LEU A 43 0.42 21.76 -11.51
N PRO A 44 0.99 20.96 -12.42
CA PRO A 44 0.33 20.61 -13.69
C PRO A 44 0.42 19.08 -13.93
N VAL A 45 -0.67 18.34 -14.15
CA VAL A 45 -1.43 18.17 -15.41
C VAL A 45 -0.56 17.75 -16.61
N THR A 46 -0.69 16.45 -16.95
CA THR A 46 -0.44 15.73 -18.23
C THR A 46 0.88 15.95 -18.97
N GLU A 47 1.68 14.87 -19.06
CA GLU A 47 2.34 14.50 -20.32
C GLU A 47 2.09 13.02 -20.64
N THR A 48 1.54 12.83 -21.85
CA THR A 48 1.37 11.56 -22.54
C THR A 48 2.73 11.02 -22.99
N THR A 49 2.87 9.70 -22.86
CA THR A 49 3.98 8.83 -23.25
C THR A 49 4.58 9.12 -24.63
N LYS A 50 5.91 9.06 -24.74
CA LYS A 50 6.63 8.58 -25.93
C LYS A 50 7.92 7.83 -25.53
N PRO A 51 8.37 6.85 -26.34
CA PRO A 51 9.27 5.79 -25.92
C PRO A 51 10.70 6.30 -25.74
N GLN A 52 11.30 5.91 -24.62
CA GLN A 52 12.68 6.25 -24.28
C GLN A 52 13.65 5.47 -25.18
N GLU A 53 14.58 6.19 -25.79
CA GLU A 53 15.55 5.68 -26.77
C GLU A 53 16.50 4.61 -26.20
N THR A 54 16.95 3.79 -27.13
CA THR A 54 17.67 2.53 -26.97
C THR A 54 19.04 2.71 -26.32
N VAL A 55 19.15 2.34 -25.05
CA VAL A 55 20.42 1.88 -24.48
C VAL A 55 20.67 0.49 -25.06
N GLU A 56 21.84 0.23 -25.65
CA GLU A 56 22.24 -1.13 -26.04
C GLU A 56 22.14 -2.04 -24.80
N ASN A 57 21.11 -2.88 -24.78
CA ASN A 57 20.66 -3.55 -23.57
C ASN A 57 21.42 -4.86 -23.36
N THR A 58 22.28 -4.91 -22.34
CA THR A 58 22.89 -6.16 -21.84
C THR A 58 21.87 -7.16 -21.28
N PHE A 59 20.60 -6.74 -21.11
CA PHE A 59 19.51 -7.54 -20.55
C PHE A 59 18.55 -8.15 -21.59
N GLY A 60 18.87 -8.08 -22.89
CA GLY A 60 18.09 -8.73 -23.94
C GLY A 60 16.97 -7.85 -24.53
N LYS A 61 15.96 -8.48 -25.13
CA LYS A 61 14.86 -7.79 -25.80
C LYS A 61 13.90 -7.22 -24.75
N ALA A 62 13.78 -5.89 -24.69
CA ALA A 62 12.84 -5.22 -23.79
C ALA A 62 11.40 -5.61 -24.09
N ILE A 63 10.59 -5.72 -23.03
CA ILE A 63 9.16 -6.02 -23.10
C ILE A 63 8.42 -4.77 -22.64
N GLU A 64 7.37 -4.41 -23.37
CA GLU A 64 6.51 -3.30 -22.99
C GLU A 64 5.66 -3.66 -21.78
N PHE A 65 5.61 -2.75 -20.81
CA PHE A 65 4.84 -2.91 -19.59
C PHE A 65 4.31 -1.54 -19.13
N GLU A 66 3.36 -1.59 -18.21
CA GLU A 66 2.80 -0.45 -17.52
C GLU A 66 2.93 -0.70 -16.01
N VAL A 67 3.43 0.27 -15.25
CA VAL A 67 3.31 0.24 -13.78
C VAL A 67 1.93 0.77 -13.43
N VAL A 68 1.14 -0.02 -12.71
CA VAL A 68 -0.26 0.30 -12.40
C VAL A 68 -0.46 0.54 -10.92
N TYR A 69 -1.39 1.44 -10.58
CA TYR A 69 -1.83 1.64 -9.20
C TYR A 69 -2.74 0.48 -8.77
N ILE A 70 -2.67 0.11 -7.50
CA ILE A 70 -3.45 -1.00 -6.95
C ILE A 70 -4.97 -0.82 -7.13
N ASP A 71 -5.44 0.43 -7.14
CA ASP A 71 -6.84 0.78 -7.32
C ASP A 71 -7.34 0.58 -8.76
N ASP A 72 -6.43 0.54 -9.74
CA ASP A 72 -6.74 0.35 -11.17
C ASP A 72 -6.68 -1.13 -11.62
N ILE A 73 -6.43 -2.05 -10.68
CA ILE A 73 -6.30 -3.49 -10.93
C ILE A 73 -7.65 -4.19 -10.73
N PRO A 74 -7.96 -5.25 -11.50
CA PRO A 74 -9.12 -6.11 -11.24
C PRO A 74 -9.24 -6.50 -9.77
N LEU A 75 -10.48 -6.44 -9.26
CA LEU A 75 -10.76 -6.57 -7.84
C LEU A 75 -10.21 -7.88 -7.24
N ASP A 76 -10.42 -9.00 -7.93
CA ASP A 76 -9.93 -10.33 -7.56
C ASP A 76 -8.40 -10.36 -7.38
N ILE A 77 -7.65 -9.72 -8.27
CA ILE A 77 -6.18 -9.64 -8.18
C ILE A 77 -5.76 -8.69 -7.06
N ARG A 78 -6.46 -7.55 -6.88
CA ARG A 78 -6.18 -6.59 -5.80
C ARG A 78 -6.23 -7.26 -4.42
N VAL A 79 -7.27 -8.07 -4.20
CA VAL A 79 -7.42 -8.87 -2.98
C VAL A 79 -6.18 -9.70 -2.69
N GLU A 80 -5.71 -10.40 -3.71
CA GLU A 80 -4.55 -11.27 -3.57
C GLU A 80 -3.29 -10.47 -3.28
N ILE A 81 -3.10 -9.34 -3.96
CA ILE A 81 -1.96 -8.46 -3.71
C ILE A 81 -1.89 -8.06 -2.24
N GLU A 82 -2.98 -7.53 -1.66
CA GLU A 82 -3.02 -7.07 -0.26
C GLU A 82 -2.62 -8.16 0.75
N ALA A 83 -3.01 -9.41 0.49
CA ALA A 83 -2.65 -10.54 1.34
C ALA A 83 -1.17 -10.95 1.19
N GLN A 84 -0.57 -10.70 0.02
CA GLN A 84 0.76 -11.22 -0.35
C GLN A 84 1.90 -10.19 -0.23
N ILE A 85 1.62 -8.89 -0.12
CA ILE A 85 2.67 -7.85 -0.03
C ILE A 85 3.54 -7.96 1.24
N ILE A 86 3.14 -8.76 2.21
CA ILE A 86 3.83 -8.93 3.49
C ILE A 86 5.21 -9.61 3.30
N ASP A 87 5.28 -10.57 2.38
CA ASP A 87 6.49 -11.34 2.11
C ASP A 87 7.33 -10.72 0.99
N ARG A 88 8.66 -10.86 1.09
CA ARG A 88 9.56 -10.42 0.01
C ARG A 88 9.56 -11.47 -1.09
N GLY A 89 8.91 -11.15 -2.21
CA GLY A 89 8.80 -12.07 -3.33
C GLY A 89 8.01 -11.47 -4.49
N TYR A 90 7.55 -12.36 -5.38
CA TYR A 90 6.72 -11.96 -6.51
C TYR A 90 5.65 -13.01 -6.85
N TYR A 91 4.57 -12.51 -7.45
CA TYR A 91 3.37 -13.25 -7.82
C TYR A 91 2.90 -12.80 -9.20
N THR A 92 2.28 -13.70 -9.95
CA THR A 92 1.76 -13.41 -11.29
C THR A 92 0.32 -13.87 -11.44
N TRP A 93 -0.52 -13.04 -12.04
CA TRP A 93 -1.90 -13.36 -12.40
C TRP A 93 -2.12 -13.11 -13.87
N ARG A 94 -2.62 -14.12 -14.59
CA ARG A 94 -3.01 -14.00 -15.99
C ARG A 94 -4.52 -13.97 -16.08
N THR A 95 -5.03 -12.95 -16.77
CA THR A 95 -6.45 -12.78 -17.04
C THR A 95 -6.82 -13.40 -18.39
N ASP A 96 -8.11 -13.71 -18.57
CA ASP A 96 -8.64 -14.35 -19.78
C ASP A 96 -8.46 -13.51 -21.05
N ASP A 97 -8.35 -12.18 -20.91
CA ASP A 97 -8.08 -11.25 -22.00
C ASP A 97 -6.59 -11.21 -22.42
N GLY A 98 -5.75 -12.03 -21.79
CA GLY A 98 -4.33 -12.16 -22.11
C GLY A 98 -3.41 -11.17 -21.40
N MET A 99 -3.94 -10.32 -20.52
CA MET A 99 -3.12 -9.46 -19.66
C MET A 99 -2.45 -10.27 -18.55
N THR A 100 -1.33 -9.77 -18.05
CA THR A 100 -0.63 -10.34 -16.90
C THR A 100 -0.24 -9.25 -15.93
N TYR A 101 -0.58 -9.47 -14.67
CA TYR A 101 -0.19 -8.63 -13.55
C TYR A 101 0.92 -9.34 -12.78
N LEU A 102 1.99 -8.63 -12.49
CA LEU A 102 3.13 -9.07 -11.70
C LEU A 102 3.25 -8.16 -10.48
N LEU A 103 3.04 -8.72 -9.30
CA LEU A 103 3.38 -8.07 -8.03
C LEU A 103 4.83 -8.38 -7.71
N ILE A 104 5.59 -7.37 -7.31
CA ILE A 104 6.93 -7.54 -6.71
C ILE A 104 6.92 -6.78 -5.39
N SER A 105 7.11 -7.50 -4.28
CA SER A 105 7.12 -6.93 -2.94
C SER A 105 8.51 -7.03 -2.31
N SER A 106 8.93 -5.95 -1.66
CA SER A 106 10.09 -5.92 -0.77
C SER A 106 9.82 -6.54 0.60
N GLY A 107 8.58 -6.93 0.88
CA GLY A 107 8.10 -7.43 2.15
C GLY A 107 8.07 -6.36 3.25
N GLU A 108 7.78 -6.79 4.48
CA GLU A 108 7.71 -5.92 5.66
C GLU A 108 8.99 -5.11 5.88
N LYS A 109 8.85 -3.79 6.04
CA LYS A 109 9.91 -2.86 6.42
C LYS A 109 9.58 -2.15 7.73
N PRO A 110 10.59 -1.91 8.59
CA PRO A 110 10.38 -1.42 9.94
C PRO A 110 9.93 0.05 10.03
N THR A 111 10.12 0.83 8.97
CA THR A 111 9.82 2.27 8.92
C THR A 111 9.31 2.66 7.54
N GLY A 112 8.81 3.89 7.41
CA GLY A 112 8.65 4.53 6.10
C GLY A 112 10.00 4.86 5.45
N GLY A 113 9.96 5.27 4.18
CA GLY A 113 11.15 5.69 3.40
C GLY A 113 11.84 4.57 2.64
N TYR A 114 11.35 3.33 2.75
CA TYR A 114 11.71 2.25 1.83
C TYR A 114 10.87 2.36 0.56
N GLY A 115 11.42 1.91 -0.57
CA GLY A 115 10.74 1.90 -1.86
C GLY A 115 11.19 0.73 -2.71
N ILE A 116 10.42 0.44 -3.75
CA ILE A 116 10.79 -0.49 -4.80
C ILE A 116 10.36 0.10 -6.14
N GLU A 117 11.21 -0.03 -7.15
CA GLU A 117 10.92 0.41 -8.51
C GLU A 117 11.27 -0.68 -9.52
N LEU A 118 10.47 -0.77 -10.58
CA LEU A 118 10.78 -1.64 -11.71
C LEU A 118 11.82 -0.96 -12.61
N ILE A 119 12.99 -1.57 -12.78
CA ILE A 119 14.06 -1.04 -13.65
C ILE A 119 13.92 -1.63 -15.07
N SER A 120 13.67 -2.93 -15.19
CA SER A 120 13.52 -3.58 -16.50
C SER A 120 12.71 -4.86 -16.45
N LEU A 121 11.97 -5.13 -17.53
CA LEU A 121 11.41 -6.44 -17.87
C LEU A 121 11.89 -6.78 -19.29
N ALA A 122 12.60 -7.89 -19.44
CA ALA A 122 13.23 -8.24 -20.72
C ALA A 122 13.33 -9.75 -20.93
N GLU A 123 13.35 -10.15 -22.21
CA GLU A 123 13.65 -11.51 -22.66
C GLU A 123 15.14 -11.64 -23.00
N TYR A 124 15.84 -12.55 -22.35
CA TYR A 124 17.23 -12.90 -22.64
C TYR A 124 17.36 -14.39 -22.91
N ASN A 125 17.68 -14.76 -24.16
CA ASN A 125 17.83 -16.16 -24.59
C ASN A 125 16.62 -17.05 -24.23
N GLY A 126 15.39 -16.55 -24.42
CA GLY A 126 14.16 -17.26 -24.07
C GLY A 126 13.81 -17.29 -22.59
N VAL A 127 14.54 -16.53 -21.76
CA VAL A 127 14.32 -16.40 -20.31
C VAL A 127 13.83 -14.99 -20.01
N TYR A 128 12.70 -14.88 -19.32
CA TYR A 128 12.06 -13.61 -19.02
C TYR A 128 12.47 -13.15 -17.62
N LYS A 129 13.19 -12.04 -17.56
CA LYS A 129 13.84 -11.53 -16.36
C LYS A 129 13.34 -10.15 -15.99
N VAL A 130 13.30 -9.91 -14.69
CA VAL A 130 12.96 -8.62 -14.11
C VAL A 130 14.10 -8.13 -13.22
N LEU A 131 14.45 -6.85 -13.39
CA LEU A 131 15.36 -6.13 -12.52
C LEU A 131 14.56 -5.07 -11.76
N VAL A 132 14.73 -5.02 -10.44
CA VAL A 132 14.14 -4.00 -9.57
C VAL A 132 15.21 -3.25 -8.78
N GLY A 133 14.91 -1.99 -8.45
CA GLY A 133 15.67 -1.20 -7.49
C GLY A 133 14.97 -1.24 -6.14
N GLU A 134 15.69 -1.57 -5.06
CA GLU A 134 15.17 -1.44 -3.69
C GLU A 134 15.80 -0.21 -3.01
N GLY A 135 14.97 0.79 -2.73
CA GLY A 135 15.37 2.00 -2.01
C GLY A 135 15.33 1.79 -0.50
N LYS A 136 16.38 2.22 0.20
CA LYS A 136 16.42 2.31 1.67
C LYS A 136 16.57 3.77 2.08
N PRO A 137 15.92 4.20 3.17
CA PRO A 137 16.12 5.54 3.68
C PRO A 137 17.58 5.73 4.12
N ALA A 138 18.10 6.95 3.99
CA ALA A 138 19.43 7.28 4.51
C ALA A 138 19.49 7.05 6.03
N ALA A 139 20.67 6.71 6.55
CA ALA A 139 20.85 6.35 7.96
C ALA A 139 20.44 7.46 8.95
N ASP A 140 20.47 8.71 8.50
CA ASP A 140 20.10 9.92 9.25
C ASP A 140 18.76 10.54 8.80
N ALA A 141 18.03 9.87 7.89
CA ALA A 141 16.75 10.37 7.42
C ALA A 141 15.70 10.34 8.54
N MET A 142 14.98 11.45 8.70
CA MET A 142 13.78 11.49 9.54
C MET A 142 12.62 10.84 8.79
N VAL A 143 12.34 9.57 9.09
CA VAL A 143 11.24 8.81 8.48
C VAL A 143 10.19 8.38 9.51
N PRO A 144 8.91 8.21 9.10
CA PRO A 144 7.86 7.68 9.96
C PRO A 144 8.23 6.33 10.56
N GLN A 145 8.02 6.16 11.86
CA GLN A 145 8.28 4.90 12.58
C GLN A 145 7.04 4.00 12.55
N VAL A 146 6.61 3.64 11.34
CA VAL A 146 5.48 2.74 11.08
C VAL A 146 5.94 1.64 10.14
N ILE A 147 5.44 0.43 10.37
CA ILE A 147 5.67 -0.70 9.47
C ILE A 147 5.09 -0.36 8.10
N THR A 148 5.85 -0.63 7.04
CA THR A 148 5.42 -0.42 5.65
C THR A 148 5.71 -1.65 4.80
N TYR A 149 5.03 -1.72 3.65
CA TYR A 149 5.14 -2.82 2.70
C TYR A 149 5.37 -2.22 1.31
N PRO A 150 6.61 -1.90 0.92
CA PRO A 150 6.89 -1.38 -0.41
C PRO A 150 6.69 -2.46 -1.47
N PHE A 151 5.87 -2.18 -2.48
CA PHE A 151 5.63 -3.06 -3.60
C PHE A 151 5.46 -2.26 -4.90
N VAL A 152 5.60 -2.95 -6.03
CA VAL A 152 5.25 -2.44 -7.36
C VAL A 152 4.38 -3.47 -8.07
N VAL A 153 3.39 -3.00 -8.82
CA VAL A 153 2.58 -3.86 -9.68
C VAL A 153 2.79 -3.47 -11.14
N VAL A 154 3.03 -4.48 -11.95
CA VAL A 154 3.40 -4.34 -13.35
C VAL A 154 2.38 -5.08 -14.19
N LYS A 155 1.84 -4.42 -15.21
CA LYS A 155 0.90 -4.97 -16.18
C LYS A 155 1.58 -5.09 -17.53
N PHE A 156 1.47 -6.25 -18.18
CA PHE A 156 2.02 -6.46 -19.52
C PHE A 156 1.21 -7.49 -20.31
N VAL A 157 1.42 -7.51 -21.62
CA VAL A 157 0.83 -8.49 -22.55
C VAL A 157 1.93 -9.46 -22.98
N GLY A 158 1.63 -10.76 -22.98
CA GLY A 158 2.46 -11.74 -23.67
C GLY A 158 2.48 -13.09 -23.00
N ASP A 159 2.32 -14.15 -23.79
CA ASP A 159 2.23 -15.54 -23.33
C ASP A 159 3.61 -16.10 -22.90
N PHE A 160 4.10 -15.60 -21.77
CA PHE A 160 5.33 -16.04 -21.13
C PHE A 160 5.21 -16.00 -19.61
N GLU A 161 6.18 -16.61 -18.97
CA GLU A 161 6.31 -16.71 -17.52
C GLU A 161 7.55 -15.95 -17.08
N VAL A 162 7.42 -15.08 -16.08
CA VAL A 162 8.58 -14.45 -15.45
C VAL A 162 9.35 -15.51 -14.67
N THR A 163 10.59 -15.72 -15.06
CA THR A 163 11.43 -16.81 -14.53
C THR A 163 12.35 -16.37 -13.41
N GLU A 164 12.72 -15.08 -13.37
CA GLU A 164 13.66 -14.53 -12.41
C GLU A 164 13.34 -13.07 -12.17
N VAL A 165 13.24 -12.70 -10.89
CA VAL A 165 13.17 -11.32 -10.43
C VAL A 165 14.34 -11.12 -9.47
N ALA A 166 15.19 -10.12 -9.72
CA ALA A 166 16.34 -9.83 -8.88
C ALA A 166 16.51 -8.33 -8.67
N ASP A 167 17.18 -7.95 -7.58
CA ASP A 167 17.60 -6.57 -7.37
C ASP A 167 18.93 -6.24 -8.07
N GLU A 168 19.34 -4.97 -8.01
CA GLU A 168 20.63 -4.48 -8.54
C GLU A 168 21.86 -5.17 -7.91
N SER A 169 21.70 -5.81 -6.74
CA SER A 169 22.73 -6.60 -6.06
C SER A 169 22.68 -8.10 -6.42
N SER A 170 21.86 -8.47 -7.42
CA SER A 170 21.62 -9.87 -7.84
C SER A 170 20.97 -10.76 -6.77
N VAL A 171 20.30 -10.17 -5.78
CA VAL A 171 19.51 -10.93 -4.80
C VAL A 171 18.16 -11.26 -5.42
N VAL A 172 17.93 -12.55 -5.63
CA VAL A 172 16.71 -13.07 -6.25
C VAL A 172 15.53 -12.96 -5.28
N PHE A 173 14.35 -12.66 -5.81
CA PHE A 173 13.08 -12.66 -5.08
C PHE A 173 12.48 -14.06 -5.12
N GLU A 174 11.87 -14.48 -4.02
CA GLU A 174 11.15 -15.75 -3.99
C GLU A 174 9.94 -15.68 -4.91
N ARG A 175 9.78 -16.71 -5.74
CA ARG A 175 8.57 -16.89 -6.51
C ARG A 175 7.58 -17.65 -5.66
N PHE A 176 6.46 -17.02 -5.36
CA PHE A 176 5.35 -17.71 -4.76
C PHE A 176 4.45 -18.26 -5.87
N ALA A 177 3.97 -19.50 -5.68
CA ALA A 177 2.99 -20.07 -6.58
C ALA A 177 1.67 -19.26 -6.50
N GLU A 178 0.86 -19.33 -7.55
CA GLU A 178 -0.46 -18.70 -7.62
C GLU A 178 -1.18 -18.75 -6.28
N SER A 179 -1.57 -17.58 -5.77
CA SER A 179 -2.43 -17.49 -4.61
C SER A 179 -3.83 -17.98 -5.03
N MET A 180 -4.47 -18.77 -4.18
CA MET A 180 -5.82 -19.30 -4.44
C MET A 180 -6.83 -18.59 -3.55
N VAL A 181 -6.85 -17.24 -3.56
CA VAL A 181 -7.94 -16.54 -2.89
C VAL A 181 -9.19 -16.70 -3.75
N LYS A 182 -10.09 -17.58 -3.31
CA LYS A 182 -11.35 -17.81 -4.02
C LYS A 182 -12.32 -16.67 -3.72
N LEU A 183 -12.48 -15.76 -4.68
CA LEU A 183 -13.57 -14.79 -4.66
C LEU A 183 -14.91 -15.52 -4.81
N LEU A 184 -15.80 -15.32 -3.86
CA LEU A 184 -17.14 -15.88 -3.82
C LEU A 184 -18.16 -14.78 -4.13
N THR A 185 -19.27 -15.16 -4.74
CA THR A 185 -20.37 -14.24 -5.05
C THR A 185 -21.67 -14.75 -4.46
N VAL A 186 -22.46 -13.85 -3.88
CA VAL A 186 -23.77 -14.16 -3.33
C VAL A 186 -24.73 -13.00 -3.54
N GLU A 187 -26.00 -13.32 -3.77
CA GLU A 187 -27.08 -12.33 -3.84
C GLU A 187 -27.93 -12.40 -2.57
N GLY A 188 -28.34 -11.24 -2.06
CA GLY A 188 -29.18 -11.16 -0.86
C GLY A 188 -29.76 -9.78 -0.61
N GLU A 189 -30.60 -9.67 0.42
CA GLU A 189 -31.23 -8.42 0.83
C GLU A 189 -30.39 -7.75 1.94
N TYR A 190 -29.86 -6.56 1.68
CA TYR A 190 -29.07 -5.80 2.65
C TYR A 190 -29.91 -5.43 3.88
N GLN A 191 -29.47 -5.81 5.07
CA GLN A 191 -30.22 -5.60 6.32
C GLN A 191 -29.69 -4.41 7.13
N GLY A 192 -28.44 -3.98 6.88
CA GLY A 192 -27.83 -2.83 7.56
C GLY A 192 -26.42 -3.14 8.08
N GLN A 193 -25.84 -2.17 8.78
CA GLN A 193 -24.58 -2.33 9.50
C GLN A 193 -24.81 -2.94 10.89
N ILE A 194 -23.97 -3.90 11.28
CA ILE A 194 -23.92 -4.49 12.62
C ILE A 194 -23.01 -3.64 13.52
N ASP A 195 -21.86 -3.23 12.99
CA ASP A 195 -20.86 -2.36 13.62
C ASP A 195 -20.09 -1.58 12.54
N ASN A 196 -19.12 -0.76 12.93
CA ASN A 196 -18.32 0.07 12.01
C ASN A 196 -17.51 -0.72 10.97
N SER A 197 -17.40 -2.04 11.14
CA SER A 197 -16.62 -2.94 10.31
C SER A 197 -17.43 -4.14 9.82
N SER A 198 -18.76 -4.16 9.97
CA SER A 198 -19.56 -5.33 9.60
C SER A 198 -20.95 -4.95 9.10
N ILE A 199 -21.39 -5.64 8.05
CA ILE A 199 -22.78 -5.58 7.54
C ILE A 199 -23.47 -6.93 7.66
N GLU A 200 -24.79 -6.91 7.66
CA GLU A 200 -25.64 -8.09 7.58
C GLU A 200 -26.40 -8.11 6.25
N VAL A 201 -26.38 -9.25 5.57
CA VAL A 201 -27.18 -9.51 4.37
C VAL A 201 -27.96 -10.81 4.52
N LYS A 202 -29.24 -10.76 4.18
CA LYS A 202 -30.12 -11.92 4.17
C LYS A 202 -30.00 -12.67 2.84
N VAL A 203 -29.47 -13.88 2.89
CA VAL A 203 -29.26 -14.76 1.73
C VAL A 203 -30.22 -15.94 1.85
N GLY A 204 -31.30 -15.93 1.06
CA GLY A 204 -32.40 -16.87 1.20
C GLY A 204 -33.07 -16.75 2.57
N GLU A 205 -33.04 -17.83 3.36
CA GLU A 205 -33.58 -17.85 4.73
C GLU A 205 -32.53 -17.55 5.81
N ASN A 206 -31.26 -17.42 5.44
CA ASN A 206 -30.15 -17.23 6.38
C ASN A 206 -29.65 -15.78 6.37
N TYR A 207 -28.97 -15.39 7.45
CA TYR A 207 -28.27 -14.11 7.55
C TYR A 207 -26.77 -14.37 7.54
N MET A 208 -26.05 -13.58 6.75
CA MET A 208 -24.59 -13.62 6.64
C MET A 208 -24.03 -12.28 7.06
N ALA A 209 -23.00 -12.32 7.92
CA ALA A 209 -22.21 -11.15 8.26
C ALA A 209 -21.01 -11.04 7.31
N PHE A 210 -20.74 -9.83 6.83
CA PHE A 210 -19.57 -9.52 6.00
C PHE A 210 -18.79 -8.37 6.60
N ARG A 211 -17.46 -8.48 6.56
CA ARG A 211 -16.54 -7.55 7.23
C ARG A 211 -15.72 -6.76 6.21
N ASN A 212 -15.52 -5.46 6.47
CA ASN A 212 -14.62 -4.61 5.68
C ASN A 212 -14.03 -3.53 6.60
N TYR A 213 -12.89 -2.94 6.24
CA TYR A 213 -12.30 -1.84 7.02
C TYR A 213 -12.61 -0.45 6.44
N GLU A 214 -13.27 -0.40 5.28
CA GLU A 214 -13.55 0.77 4.44
C GLU A 214 -15.01 0.74 3.90
N PHE A 215 -16.01 0.73 4.79
CA PHE A 215 -17.42 0.68 4.37
C PHE A 215 -17.96 1.96 3.73
N ASP A 216 -17.43 3.12 4.12
CA ASP A 216 -18.07 4.40 3.83
C ASP A 216 -18.18 4.66 2.32
N SER A 217 -17.22 4.17 1.53
CA SER A 217 -17.26 4.25 0.06
C SER A 217 -18.13 3.14 -0.57
N LEU A 218 -18.16 1.94 0.02
CA LEU A 218 -18.85 0.78 -0.55
C LEU A 218 -20.37 0.82 -0.37
N LEU A 219 -20.87 1.47 0.67
CA LEU A 219 -22.30 1.52 0.99
C LEU A 219 -23.01 2.76 0.43
N GLU A 220 -22.31 3.59 -0.36
CA GLU A 220 -22.91 4.79 -0.93
C GLU A 220 -24.11 4.44 -1.83
N GLY A 221 -25.31 4.90 -1.44
CA GLY A 221 -26.55 4.67 -2.18
C GLY A 221 -27.22 3.31 -1.94
N ILE A 222 -26.74 2.51 -0.99
CA ILE A 222 -27.37 1.24 -0.58
C ILE A 222 -28.22 1.46 0.67
N GLU A 223 -29.47 1.05 0.63
CA GLU A 223 -30.42 1.16 1.75
C GLU A 223 -30.88 -0.21 2.25
N THR A 224 -31.28 -0.30 3.52
CA THR A 224 -31.87 -1.53 4.07
C THR A 224 -33.08 -1.97 3.24
N GLY A 225 -33.10 -3.24 2.85
CA GLY A 225 -34.11 -3.82 1.98
C GLY A 225 -33.69 -3.90 0.51
N ASP A 226 -32.57 -3.28 0.12
CA ASP A 226 -32.05 -3.39 -1.23
C ASP A 226 -31.53 -4.81 -1.51
N MET A 227 -31.88 -5.33 -2.68
CA MET A 227 -31.23 -6.53 -3.21
C MET A 227 -29.84 -6.15 -3.68
N VAL A 228 -28.84 -6.91 -3.25
CA VAL A 228 -27.43 -6.65 -3.53
C VAL A 228 -26.72 -7.92 -3.98
N THR A 229 -25.75 -7.75 -4.88
CA THR A 229 -24.73 -8.74 -5.21
C THR A 229 -23.48 -8.42 -4.40
N ILE A 230 -23.00 -9.39 -3.64
CA ILE A 230 -21.79 -9.28 -2.82
C ILE A 230 -20.70 -10.15 -3.41
N GLN A 231 -19.50 -9.58 -3.56
CA GLN A 231 -18.27 -10.34 -3.72
C GLN A 231 -17.48 -10.33 -2.41
N TYR A 232 -17.01 -11.50 -1.99
CA TYR A 232 -16.33 -11.68 -0.71
C TYR A 232 -15.32 -12.84 -0.76
N ILE A 233 -14.38 -12.86 0.18
CA ILE A 233 -13.54 -14.05 0.43
C ILE A 233 -13.76 -14.56 1.84
N VAL A 234 -13.28 -15.77 2.11
CA VAL A 234 -13.16 -16.30 3.47
C VAL A 234 -11.70 -16.22 3.88
N ASN A 235 -11.38 -15.40 4.88
CA ASN A 235 -10.00 -15.30 5.39
C ASN A 235 -9.63 -16.52 6.26
N GLU A 236 -8.38 -16.57 6.74
CA GLU A 236 -7.89 -17.66 7.59
C GLU A 236 -8.65 -17.81 8.92
N GLU A 237 -9.27 -16.73 9.40
CA GLU A 237 -10.13 -16.72 10.59
C GLU A 237 -11.57 -17.19 10.30
N MET A 238 -11.84 -17.66 9.08
CA MET A 238 -13.17 -18.06 8.59
C MET A 238 -14.20 -16.93 8.59
N GLN A 239 -13.76 -15.68 8.45
CA GLN A 239 -14.64 -14.51 8.32
C GLN A 239 -14.92 -14.21 6.84
N ASN A 240 -16.16 -13.83 6.52
CA ASN A 240 -16.49 -13.33 5.20
C ASN A 240 -16.00 -11.89 5.08
N MET A 241 -14.92 -11.66 4.34
CA MET A 241 -14.41 -10.32 4.06
C MET A 241 -15.11 -9.79 2.82
N LEU A 242 -15.95 -8.77 3.00
CA LEU A 242 -16.62 -8.06 1.91
C LEU A 242 -15.57 -7.40 1.01
N TYR A 243 -15.69 -7.54 -0.29
CA TYR A 243 -14.88 -6.80 -1.27
C TYR A 243 -15.69 -5.77 -2.03
N SER A 244 -16.85 -6.17 -2.53
CA SER A 244 -17.77 -5.27 -3.20
C SER A 244 -19.20 -5.63 -2.86
N ILE A 245 -20.05 -4.62 -2.95
CA ILE A 245 -21.49 -4.71 -2.80
C ILE A 245 -22.10 -3.79 -3.85
N GLU A 246 -22.96 -4.33 -4.69
CA GLU A 246 -23.62 -3.61 -5.78
C GLU A 246 -25.12 -3.95 -5.78
N LYS A 247 -25.95 -3.01 -6.24
CA LYS A 247 -27.41 -3.15 -6.31
C LYS A 247 -27.88 -3.60 -7.69
#